data_AF-A1S360-F1
#
_entry.id   AF-A1S360-F1
#
_cell.length_a   1.000
_cell.length_b   1.000
_cell.length_c   1.000
_cell.angle_alpha   90.00
_cell.angle_beta   90.00
_cell.angle_gamma   90.00
#
_symmetry.space_group_name_H-M   'P 1'
#
loop_
_entity.id
_entity.type
_entity.pdbx_description
1 polymer ?
#
loop_
_entity_poly.entity_id
_entity_poly.type
_entity_poly.pdbx_seq_one_letter_code
_entity_poly.pdbx_strand_id
1 'polypeptide(L)'
;MFPYPDQYRNAIPPLMTGFIVLWALVGRAIAGLGSPVFYYPLLAMYPLILAAHVWLIWHARGMRRLDQGFYALVHCTLAFVVWTFAIMHLKDAGL
;
A
#
# COMPACT_ATOMS: atom_id res chain seq x y z
N MET A 1 -21.92 6.27 19.50
CA MET A 1 -20.74 5.38 19.63
C MET A 1 -20.57 4.65 18.31
N PHE A 2 -19.53 4.96 17.52
CA PHE A 2 -19.29 4.25 16.26
C PHE A 2 -19.02 2.77 16.57
N PRO A 3 -19.72 1.81 15.95
CA PRO A 3 -19.66 0.39 16.34
C PRO A 3 -18.30 -0.28 16.09
N TYR A 4 -17.37 0.38 15.39
CA TYR A 4 -16.07 -0.19 15.02
C TYR A 4 -14.89 0.78 15.24
N PRO A 5 -14.52 1.05 16.50
CA PRO A 5 -13.47 2.01 16.82
C PRO A 5 -12.06 1.59 16.38
N ASP A 6 -11.84 0.37 15.88
CA ASP A 6 -10.52 -0.08 15.40
C ASP A 6 -10.50 -0.39 13.88
N GLN A 7 -11.63 -0.36 13.18
CA GLN A 7 -11.68 -0.69 11.75
C GLN A 7 -10.88 0.28 10.89
N TYR A 8 -10.85 1.57 11.25
CA TYR A 8 -10.06 2.56 10.53
C TYR A 8 -8.56 2.22 10.57
N ARG A 9 -8.06 1.62 11.67
CA ARG A 9 -6.64 1.25 11.82
C ARG A 9 -6.28 0.11 10.88
N ASN A 10 -7.14 -0.91 10.84
CA ASN A 10 -6.94 -2.05 9.94
C ASN A 10 -7.13 -1.63 8.47
N ALA A 11 -7.86 -0.55 8.18
CA ALA A 11 -7.98 -0.02 6.83
C ALA A 11 -6.75 0.76 6.33
N ILE A 12 -5.83 1.18 7.21
CA ILE A 12 -4.66 1.99 6.83
C ILE A 12 -3.81 1.31 5.74
N PRO A 13 -3.33 0.05 5.89
CA PRO A 13 -2.49 -0.57 4.86
C PRO A 13 -3.19 -0.76 3.50
N PRO A 14 -4.46 -1.21 3.43
CA PRO A 14 -5.23 -1.20 2.18
C PRO A 14 -5.37 0.17 1.54
N LEU A 15 -5.64 1.22 2.32
CA LEU A 15 -5.76 2.58 1.80
C LEU A 15 -4.44 3.10 1.22
N MET A 16 -3.31 2.78 1.85
CA MET A 16 -1.98 3.09 1.31
C MET A 16 -1.74 2.35 -0.02
N THR A 17 -2.17 1.09 -0.12
CA THR A 17 -2.13 0.35 -1.40
C THR A 17 -3.01 1.02 -2.46
N GLY A 18 -4.21 1.50 -2.09
CA GLY A 18 -5.07 2.28 -2.97
C GLY A 18 -4.40 3.58 -3.44
N PHE A 19 -3.68 4.25 -2.54
CA PHE A 19 -2.90 5.44 -2.88
C PHE A 19 -1.80 5.14 -3.92
N ILE A 20 -1.09 4.01 -3.82
CA ILE A 20 -0.11 3.57 -4.84
C ILE A 20 -0.73 3.57 -6.25
N VAL A 21 -1.92 2.99 -6.38
CA VAL A 21 -2.64 2.89 -7.66
C VAL A 21 -3.02 4.28 -8.17
N LEU A 22 -3.67 5.08 -7.33
CA LEU A 22 -4.10 6.43 -7.70
C LEU A 22 -2.91 7.31 -8.09
N TRP A 23 -1.82 7.23 -7.34
CA TRP A 23 -0.60 7.99 -7.60
C TRP A 23 0.05 7.61 -8.93
N ALA A 24 0.12 6.31 -9.25
CA ALA A 24 0.65 5.85 -10.52
C ALA A 24 -0.23 6.29 -11.71
N LEU A 25 -1.55 6.21 -11.58
CA LEU A 25 -2.49 6.68 -12.63
C LEU A 25 -2.37 8.19 -12.86
N VAL A 26 -2.36 8.98 -11.79
CA VAL A 26 -2.19 10.44 -11.86
C VAL A 26 -0.81 10.80 -12.43
N GLY A 27 0.24 10.12 -11.98
CA GLY A 27 1.59 10.33 -12.48
C GLY A 27 1.73 10.08 -13.97
N ARG A 28 1.16 8.96 -14.45
CA ARG A 28 1.11 8.66 -15.88
C ARG A 28 0.30 9.70 -16.67
N ALA A 29 -0.85 10.12 -16.14
CA ALA A 29 -1.74 11.07 -16.81
C ALA A 29 -1.15 12.49 -16.92
N ILE A 30 -0.41 12.95 -15.91
CA ILE A 30 0.12 14.32 -15.86
C ILE A 30 1.53 14.41 -16.46
N ALA A 31 2.40 13.45 -16.12
CA ALA A 31 3.83 13.54 -16.45
C ALA A 31 4.25 12.62 -17.61
N GLY A 32 3.33 11.82 -18.14
CA GLY A 32 3.62 10.86 -19.19
C GLY A 32 4.53 9.74 -18.70
N LEU A 33 5.51 9.38 -19.51
CA LEU A 33 6.40 8.24 -19.28
C LEU A 33 7.72 8.65 -18.63
N GLY A 34 8.18 7.86 -17.67
CA GLY A 34 9.55 7.95 -17.18
C GLY A 34 9.86 9.16 -16.29
N SER A 35 8.86 9.95 -15.86
CA SER A 35 9.10 11.09 -14.97
C SER A 35 9.65 10.64 -13.60
N PRO A 36 10.89 11.00 -13.23
CA PRO A 36 11.55 10.50 -12.02
C PRO A 36 10.81 10.87 -10.72
N VAL A 37 10.12 12.01 -10.72
CA VAL A 37 9.45 12.57 -9.53
C VAL A 37 8.35 11.65 -9.00
N PHE A 38 7.63 10.97 -9.89
CA PHE A 38 6.51 10.11 -9.50
C PHE A 38 6.96 8.77 -8.92
N TYR A 39 8.24 8.38 -9.09
CA TYR A 39 8.78 7.16 -8.50
C TYR A 39 9.08 7.28 -7.01
N TYR A 40 9.51 8.45 -6.52
CA TYR A 40 9.93 8.58 -5.12
C TYR A 40 8.82 8.16 -4.13
N PRO A 41 7.56 8.61 -4.29
CA PRO A 41 6.49 8.15 -3.41
C PRO A 41 6.24 6.65 -3.55
N LEU A 42 6.26 6.10 -4.78
CA LEU A 42 6.07 4.67 -4.99
C LEU A 42 7.14 3.84 -4.29
N LEU A 43 8.41 4.19 -4.44
CA LEU A 43 9.53 3.47 -3.81
C LEU A 43 9.43 3.48 -2.28
N ALA A 44 8.91 4.56 -1.68
CA ALA A 44 8.72 4.65 -0.24
C ALA A 44 7.48 3.88 0.27
N MET A 45 6.42 3.74 -0.55
CA MET A 45 5.14 3.20 -0.09
C MET A 45 5.21 1.72 0.33
N TYR A 46 5.92 0.86 -0.38
CA TYR A 46 5.98 -0.56 0.00
C TYR A 46 6.65 -0.79 1.37
N PRO A 47 7.83 -0.21 1.67
CA PRO A 47 8.39 -0.22 3.03
C PRO A 47 7.44 0.34 4.09
N LEU A 48 6.70 1.41 3.78
CA LEU A 48 5.74 2.00 4.72
C LEU A 48 4.55 1.07 4.99
N ILE A 49 4.05 0.34 3.99
CA ILE A 49 2.99 -0.66 4.16
C ILE A 49 3.47 -1.82 5.05
N LEU A 50 4.70 -2.31 4.82
CA LEU A 50 5.30 -3.32 5.69
C LEU A 50 5.39 -2.82 7.13
N ALA A 51 5.88 -1.59 7.34
CA ALA A 51 5.97 -0.98 8.66
C ALA A 51 4.58 -0.81 9.32
N ALA A 52 3.57 -0.42 8.56
CA ALA A 52 2.19 -0.30 9.04
C ALA A 52 1.65 -1.65 9.53
N HIS A 53 1.90 -2.74 8.81
CA HIS A 53 1.51 -4.08 9.26
C HIS A 53 2.29 -4.55 10.49
N VAL A 54 3.60 -4.32 10.55
CA VAL A 54 4.41 -4.61 11.76
C VAL A 54 3.86 -3.84 12.96
N TRP A 55 3.51 -2.57 12.78
CA TRP A 55 2.90 -1.74 13.81
C TRP A 55 1.54 -2.28 14.29
N LEU A 56 0.68 -2.73 13.36
CA LEU A 56 -0.62 -3.34 13.69
C LEU A 56 -0.46 -4.67 14.45
N ILE A 57 0.51 -5.50 14.09
CA ILE A 57 0.82 -6.75 14.79
C ILE A 57 1.32 -6.45 16.22
N TRP A 58 2.23 -5.48 16.36
CA TRP A 58 2.78 -5.11 17.66
C TRP A 58 1.72 -4.54 18.59
N HIS A 59 0.87 -3.66 18.06
CA HIS A 59 -0.21 -2.98 18.77
C HIS A 59 -1.59 -3.59 18.47
N ALA A 60 -1.65 -4.93 18.36
CA ALA A 60 -2.87 -5.65 18.06
C ALA A 60 -3.97 -5.30 19.07
N ARG A 61 -4.99 -4.56 18.59
CA ARG A 61 -6.25 -4.30 19.31
C ARG A 61 -7.41 -4.67 18.38
N GLY A 62 -8.49 -5.19 18.96
CA GLY A 62 -9.68 -5.63 18.21
C GLY A 62 -9.54 -6.96 17.46
N MET A 63 -8.31 -7.42 17.16
CA MET A 63 -8.02 -8.69 16.47
C MET A 63 -6.83 -9.40 17.14
N ARG A 64 -6.82 -10.75 17.18
CA ARG A 64 -5.70 -11.51 17.77
C ARG A 64 -4.42 -11.31 16.94
N ARG A 65 -3.25 -11.38 17.59
CA ARG A 65 -1.94 -11.20 16.91
C ARG A 65 -1.71 -12.16 15.75
N LEU A 66 -2.14 -13.41 15.88
CA LEU A 66 -2.01 -14.42 14.83
C LEU A 66 -2.90 -14.09 13.62
N ASP A 67 -4.15 -13.68 13.86
CA ASP A 67 -5.07 -13.21 12.81
C ASP A 67 -4.52 -11.95 12.11
N GLN A 68 -3.94 -11.02 12.89
CA GLN A 68 -3.22 -9.85 12.34
C GLN A 68 -1.99 -10.25 11.50
N GLY A 69 -1.30 -11.32 11.89
CA GLY A 69 -0.20 -11.90 11.12
C GLY A 69 -0.66 -12.46 9.77
N PHE A 70 -1.76 -13.22 9.74
CA PHE A 70 -2.36 -13.69 8.49
C PHE A 70 -2.88 -12.54 7.63
N TYR A 71 -3.53 -11.56 8.26
CA TYR A 71 -3.98 -10.34 7.59
C TYR A 71 -2.81 -9.61 6.91
N ALA A 72 -1.69 -9.42 7.63
CA ALA A 72 -0.47 -8.84 7.10
C ALA A 72 0.14 -9.67 5.97
N LEU A 73 0.21 -11.00 6.10
CA LEU A 73 0.78 -11.86 5.05
C LEU A 73 0.06 -11.69 3.71
N VAL A 74 -1.28 -11.71 3.73
CA VAL A 74 -2.10 -11.54 2.53
C VAL A 74 -1.95 -10.12 1.96
N HIS A 75 -1.97 -9.09 2.80
CA HIS A 75 -1.91 -7.72 2.32
C HIS A 75 -0.52 -7.31 1.85
N CYS A 76 0.56 -7.76 2.50
CA CYS A 76 1.92 -7.48 2.08
C CYS A 76 2.24 -8.12 0.71
N THR A 77 1.74 -9.33 0.44
CA THR A 77 1.90 -9.98 -0.87
C THR A 77 1.09 -9.28 -1.96
N LEU A 78 -0.17 -8.93 -1.68
CA LEU A 78 -0.99 -8.15 -2.61
C LEU A 78 -0.39 -6.77 -2.89
N ALA A 79 0.04 -6.06 -1.85
CA ALA A 79 0.67 -4.74 -1.97
C ALA A 79 1.98 -4.80 -2.76
N PHE A 80 2.77 -5.87 -2.62
CA PHE A 80 3.99 -6.07 -3.41
C PHE A 80 3.68 -6.17 -4.90
N VAL A 81 2.65 -6.96 -5.26
CA VAL A 81 2.19 -7.08 -6.65
C VAL A 81 1.73 -5.73 -7.18
N VAL A 82 0.83 -5.04 -6.45
CA VAL A 82 0.32 -3.71 -6.84
C VAL A 82 1.45 -2.69 -7.00
N TRP A 83 2.39 -2.66 -6.06
CA TRP A 83 3.56 -1.78 -6.10
C TRP A 83 4.44 -2.02 -7.33
N THR A 84 4.72 -3.29 -7.64
CA THR A 84 5.53 -3.66 -8.81
C THR A 84 4.83 -3.21 -10.10
N PHE A 85 3.54 -3.50 -10.26
CA PHE A 85 2.76 -3.08 -11.42
C PHE A 85 2.62 -1.56 -11.52
N ALA A 86 2.51 -0.84 -10.41
CA ALA A 86 2.48 0.63 -10.39
C ALA A 86 3.80 1.24 -10.87
N ILE A 87 4.94 0.68 -10.46
CA ILE A 87 6.25 1.10 -10.95
C ILE A 87 6.39 0.79 -12.45
N MET A 88 6.02 -0.42 -12.88
CA MET A 88 6.02 -0.79 -14.30
C MET A 88 5.11 0.12 -15.11
N HIS A 89 3.94 0.49 -14.59
CA HIS A 89 3.02 1.41 -15.22
C HIS A 89 3.59 2.82 -15.39
N LEU A 90 4.46 3.31 -14.50
CA LEU A 90 5.16 4.59 -14.71
C LEU A 90 6.37 4.45 -15.65
N LYS A 91 7.00 3.27 -15.67
CA LYS A 91 8.20 2.97 -16.45
C LYS A 91 7.93 2.72 -17.93
N ASP A 92 6.92 1.91 -18.22
CA ASP A 92 6.75 1.35 -19.56
C ASP A 92 5.75 2.16 -20.40
N ALA A 93 6.25 2.81 -21.46
CA ALA A 93 5.59 2.70 -22.76
C ALA A 93 5.60 1.20 -23.03
N GLY A 94 4.42 0.57 -23.18
CA GLY A 94 4.26 -0.89 -23.09
C GLY A 94 5.31 -1.72 -23.83
N LEU A 95 5.52 -2.94 -23.30
CA LEU A 95 6.27 -4.08 -23.88
C LEU A 95 6.94 -3.83 -25.25
#